data_AF-A0A4V4LCN5-F1
#
_entry.id   AF-A0A4V4LCN5-F1
#
_cell.length_a   1.000
_cell.length_b   1.000
_cell.length_c   1.000
_cell.angle_alpha   90.00
_cell.angle_beta   90.00
_cell.angle_gamma   90.00
#
_symmetry.space_group_name_H-M   'P 1'
#
loop_
_entity.id
_entity.type
_entity.pdbx_description
1 polymer ?
#
loop_
_entity_poly.entity_id
_entity_poly.type
_entity_poly.pdbx_seq_one_letter_code
_entity_poly.pdbx_strand_id
1 'polypeptide(L)'
;MAFSRRLVRQTASNLLRQSQQPMSARLAARTLTTQSSFAASNPRAARAPKRSTNRFLQVRNATSNAQVAPNSKAYLESGAIAGGQNLIDVKKVLVIGSGGLAIGQAGEFDYSGSQALKALKEAGIHSVLINPNIATIQTSHVLADEIYYLPVTPEYVTYVIEKERPDGIFLSFGGQTALNLGVKMDEMGIFDRYNVKVLGTSIQTLKTSEDRDLFAQALKEINIPIAESIAVGTIDEALDAAEKVGYPIIVRAAYALGGLGSGFANNPEELRNLSARSLTLSPQILVEKSLKGWKEAEYEVVRDASDNCITVCNMENFDPLGVHTGDSIVVSPSQTFSDEEYHMLRTAAIKIVRHLGVVGECNVQYALQPDGLDYRVFEVNDRLSRYSAFFFNDTGYTVFYTAAKIGLGHTLPE
;
A
#
# COMPACT_ATOMS: atom_id res chain seq x y z
N MET A 1 -59.02 9.10 10.44
CA MET A 1 -59.70 7.83 10.82
C MET A 1 -58.72 6.72 10.45
N ALA A 2 -58.20 5.85 11.31
CA ALA A 2 -58.65 5.31 12.60
C ALA A 2 -59.92 4.44 12.49
N PHE A 3 -59.74 3.12 12.43
CA PHE A 3 -60.05 2.12 13.48
C PHE A 3 -59.18 0.85 13.16
N SER A 4 -58.49 0.12 14.06
CA SER A 4 -58.82 -0.51 15.36
C SER A 4 -59.88 -1.64 15.24
N ARG A 5 -59.79 -2.80 15.92
CA ARG A 5 -59.05 -3.24 17.14
C ARG A 5 -58.80 -4.79 17.10
N ARG A 6 -57.80 -5.37 17.81
CA ARG A 6 -57.79 -6.01 19.17
C ARG A 6 -58.94 -7.02 19.45
N LEU A 7 -58.87 -7.96 20.40
CA LEU A 7 -57.89 -8.31 21.47
C LEU A 7 -57.26 -9.71 21.15
N VAL A 8 -56.76 -10.65 21.99
CA VAL A 8 -56.54 -10.92 23.46
C VAL A 8 -55.28 -11.82 23.54
N ARG A 9 -54.23 -11.72 24.39
CA ARG A 9 -53.75 -10.87 25.51
C ARG A 9 -54.02 -11.33 26.97
N GLN A 10 -52.92 -11.54 27.73
CA GLN A 10 -52.83 -11.91 29.18
C GLN A 10 -53.18 -13.38 29.47
N THR A 11 -52.66 -14.04 30.52
CA THR A 11 -51.92 -13.66 31.75
C THR A 11 -50.38 -13.62 31.60
N ALA A 12 -49.55 -12.92 32.39
CA ALA A 12 -49.52 -12.53 33.82
C ALA A 12 -49.02 -13.67 34.75
N SER A 13 -47.70 -13.82 34.98
CA SER A 13 -46.82 -13.04 35.87
C SER A 13 -46.93 -13.39 37.37
N ASN A 14 -45.97 -14.16 37.90
CA ASN A 14 -45.59 -14.16 39.33
C ASN A 14 -44.31 -14.97 39.58
N LEU A 15 -43.23 -14.32 40.02
CA LEU A 15 -42.33 -14.70 41.12
C LEU A 15 -41.11 -13.78 41.14
N LEU A 16 -40.87 -13.12 42.28
CA LEU A 16 -39.78 -12.17 42.52
C LEU A 16 -39.44 -12.17 44.03
N ARG A 17 -38.18 -11.87 44.38
CA ARG A 17 -37.53 -12.09 45.71
C ARG A 17 -37.23 -13.57 46.00
N GLN A 18 -36.12 -13.95 46.62
CA GLN A 18 -34.91 -13.24 47.11
C GLN A 18 -33.71 -14.20 46.89
N SER A 19 -32.46 -13.77 46.71
CA SER A 19 -31.61 -13.11 47.71
C SER A 19 -30.43 -12.33 47.08
N GLN A 20 -29.48 -11.84 47.88
CA GLN A 20 -28.34 -11.02 47.46
C GLN A 20 -27.00 -11.79 47.55
N GLN A 21 -26.08 -11.56 46.60
CA GLN A 21 -24.62 -11.27 46.76
C GLN A 21 -23.88 -11.53 45.42
N PRO A 22 -22.77 -10.83 45.11
CA PRO A 22 -22.08 -10.93 43.83
C PRO A 22 -20.96 -11.99 43.81
N MET A 23 -20.72 -12.64 42.66
CA MET A 23 -19.50 -13.43 42.42
C MET A 23 -18.59 -12.77 41.38
N SER A 24 -17.30 -12.64 41.73
CA SER A 24 -16.23 -12.26 40.81
C SER A 24 -15.59 -13.53 40.22
N ALA A 25 -15.57 -13.66 38.90
CA ALA A 25 -14.82 -14.71 38.22
C ALA A 25 -13.33 -14.33 38.16
N ARG A 26 -12.46 -15.14 38.76
CA ARG A 26 -11.00 -15.10 38.55
C ARG A 26 -10.59 -16.17 37.55
N LEU A 27 -9.70 -15.84 36.63
CA LEU A 27 -9.07 -16.83 35.75
C LEU A 27 -8.23 -17.83 36.58
N ALA A 28 -8.32 -19.10 36.22
CA ALA A 28 -7.48 -20.16 36.78
C ALA A 28 -6.55 -20.70 35.69
N ALA A 29 -5.28 -20.29 35.72
CA ALA A 29 -4.27 -20.89 34.87
C ALA A 29 -3.90 -22.29 35.40
N ARG A 30 -3.99 -23.31 34.54
CA ARG A 30 -3.45 -24.67 34.78
C ARG A 30 -2.62 -25.11 33.58
N THR A 31 -1.33 -25.30 33.81
CA THR A 31 -0.34 -25.85 32.86
C THR A 31 -0.37 -27.38 32.88
N LEU A 32 -0.05 -28.04 31.74
CA LEU A 32 0.48 -29.41 31.53
C LEU A 32 0.25 -29.75 30.02
N THR A 33 1.23 -29.67 29.09
CA THR A 33 2.43 -30.51 28.79
C THR A 33 2.22 -31.68 27.80
N THR A 34 3.02 -31.68 26.73
CA THR A 34 3.58 -32.84 26.01
C THR A 34 5.03 -32.47 25.61
N GLN A 35 6.05 -33.08 26.20
CA GLN A 35 6.74 -34.30 25.76
C GLN A 35 7.56 -34.18 24.45
N SER A 36 8.89 -34.27 24.60
CA SER A 36 9.81 -34.96 23.69
C SER A 36 10.81 -35.76 24.53
N SER A 37 11.47 -36.78 23.95
CA SER A 37 12.20 -37.82 24.69
C SER A 37 13.63 -38.06 24.15
N PHE A 38 14.33 -39.04 24.73
CA PHE A 38 15.72 -39.46 24.48
C PHE A 38 16.83 -38.53 25.03
N ALA A 39 18.00 -39.02 25.47
CA ALA A 39 18.37 -40.33 26.05
C ALA A 39 19.77 -40.23 26.71
N ALA A 40 19.96 -40.76 27.92
CA ALA A 40 21.29 -40.94 28.53
C ALA A 40 21.27 -42.02 29.63
N SER A 41 22.41 -42.69 29.86
CA SER A 41 22.53 -43.92 30.65
C SER A 41 23.21 -43.75 32.02
N ASN A 42 22.60 -44.36 33.05
CA ASN A 42 23.12 -44.91 34.33
C ASN A 42 24.23 -44.19 35.17
N PRO A 43 24.18 -44.30 36.52
CA PRO A 43 24.96 -43.45 37.42
C PRO A 43 26.24 -44.08 38.00
N ARG A 44 27.21 -43.23 38.37
CA ARG A 44 28.10 -43.48 39.53
C ARG A 44 28.83 -42.22 40.01
N ALA A 45 28.55 -41.79 41.24
CA ALA A 45 29.40 -40.89 42.01
C ALA A 45 29.22 -41.17 43.51
N ALA A 46 30.33 -41.31 44.24
CA ALA A 46 30.32 -41.51 45.69
C ALA A 46 30.56 -40.18 46.45
N ARG A 47 30.22 -40.16 47.74
CA ARG A 47 30.67 -39.14 48.71
C ARG A 47 32.22 -39.19 48.78
N ALA A 48 33.00 -38.16 49.14
CA ALA A 48 32.79 -36.84 49.77
C ALA A 48 34.05 -35.95 49.48
N PRO A 49 34.41 -34.87 50.24
CA PRO A 49 33.64 -33.99 51.13
C PRO A 49 33.86 -32.46 50.87
N LYS A 50 33.10 -31.66 51.62
CA LYS A 50 33.11 -30.18 51.74
C LYS A 50 34.50 -29.47 51.69
N ARG A 51 34.60 -28.41 50.86
CA ARG A 51 35.08 -27.07 51.27
C ARG A 51 34.64 -26.00 50.26
N SER A 52 33.45 -25.41 50.45
CA SER A 52 33.02 -24.25 49.65
C SER A 52 33.55 -22.96 50.25
N THR A 53 34.39 -22.24 49.52
CA THR A 53 34.65 -20.82 49.73
C THR A 53 33.68 -20.04 48.85
N ASN A 54 32.56 -19.58 49.43
CA ASN A 54 31.57 -18.76 48.72
C ASN A 54 32.13 -17.37 48.36
N ARG A 55 32.99 -17.27 47.34
CA ARG A 55 33.16 -16.04 46.57
C ARG A 55 31.94 -15.90 45.67
N PHE A 56 30.88 -15.29 46.20
CA PHE A 56 29.89 -14.68 45.33
C PHE A 56 30.61 -13.63 44.48
N LEU A 57 30.69 -13.87 43.18
CA LEU A 57 30.88 -12.79 42.22
C LEU A 57 29.68 -11.86 42.39
N GLN A 58 29.91 -10.66 42.93
CA GLN A 58 28.95 -9.59 42.78
C GLN A 58 28.90 -9.24 41.29
N VAL A 59 27.98 -9.89 40.56
CA VAL A 59 27.46 -9.36 39.32
C VAL A 59 26.92 -7.98 39.68
N ARG A 60 27.65 -6.93 39.29
CA ARG A 60 27.09 -5.58 39.33
C ARG A 60 25.87 -5.63 38.42
N ASN A 61 24.70 -5.29 38.96
CA ASN A 61 23.56 -4.92 38.14
C ASN A 61 23.95 -3.61 37.43
N ALA A 62 24.64 -3.75 36.30
CA ALA A 62 24.71 -2.73 35.30
C ALA A 62 23.28 -2.58 34.78
N THR A 63 22.53 -1.66 35.40
CA THR A 63 21.34 -1.10 34.78
C THR A 63 21.79 -0.53 33.44
N SER A 64 21.51 -1.24 32.35
CA SER A 64 21.60 -0.65 31.02
C SER A 64 20.57 0.46 31.00
N ASN A 65 21.02 1.70 31.23
CA ASN A 65 20.26 2.89 30.89
C ASN A 65 19.90 2.71 29.42
N ALA A 66 18.64 2.40 29.15
CA ALA A 66 18.17 2.18 27.79
C ALA A 66 18.47 3.45 27.01
N GLN A 67 19.44 3.37 26.10
CA GLN A 67 19.95 4.53 25.40
C GLN A 67 18.84 5.01 24.48
N VAL A 68 18.18 6.10 24.88
CA VAL A 68 17.06 6.68 24.14
C VAL A 68 17.54 6.94 22.72
N ALA A 69 16.82 6.38 21.73
CA ALA A 69 17.18 6.55 20.33
C ALA A 69 17.33 8.05 20.02
N PRO A 70 18.43 8.49 19.39
CA PRO A 70 18.61 9.91 19.10
C PRO A 70 17.47 10.39 18.19
N ASN A 71 16.91 11.56 18.48
CA ASN A 71 15.95 12.19 17.57
C ASN A 71 16.68 12.72 16.32
N SER A 72 15.94 13.03 15.26
CA SER A 72 16.49 13.56 14.00
C SER A 72 17.43 14.75 14.22
N LYS A 73 17.05 15.67 15.12
CA LYS A 73 17.88 16.82 15.51
C LYS A 73 19.24 16.42 16.10
N ALA A 74 19.29 15.39 16.95
CA ALA A 74 20.54 14.86 17.49
C ALA A 74 21.40 14.14 16.44
N TYR A 75 20.79 13.51 15.42
CA TYR A 75 21.54 12.97 14.28
C TYR A 75 22.19 14.07 13.44
N LEU A 76 21.45 15.15 13.12
CA LEU A 76 21.99 16.32 12.44
C LEU A 76 23.08 17.02 13.27
N GLU A 77 22.85 17.24 14.57
CA GLU A 77 23.82 17.85 15.50
C GLU A 77 25.07 16.99 15.72
N SER A 78 25.00 15.67 15.50
CA SER A 78 26.16 14.79 15.56
C SER A 78 27.10 14.89 14.35
N GLY A 79 26.66 15.53 13.26
CA GLY A 79 27.40 15.59 12.00
C GLY A 79 27.47 14.26 11.24
N ALA A 80 26.75 13.22 11.66
CA ALA A 80 26.66 11.94 10.95
C ALA A 80 25.93 12.06 9.60
N ILE A 81 25.11 13.11 9.43
CA ILE A 81 24.31 13.41 8.26
C ILE A 81 24.42 14.91 8.01
N ALA A 82 24.65 15.33 6.76
CA ALA A 82 24.97 16.73 6.46
C ALA A 82 23.77 17.68 6.44
N GLY A 83 22.55 17.13 6.43
CA GLY A 83 21.29 17.87 6.27
C GLY A 83 21.03 18.31 4.82
N GLY A 84 19.73 18.39 4.47
CA GLY A 84 19.22 18.59 3.11
C GLY A 84 20.01 19.56 2.24
N GLN A 85 20.85 19.04 1.33
CA GLN A 85 21.72 19.87 0.50
C GLN A 85 21.08 20.35 -0.81
N ASN A 86 20.19 19.56 -1.41
CA ASN A 86 19.58 19.83 -2.72
C ASN A 86 18.06 20.02 -2.62
N LEU A 87 17.59 20.70 -1.57
CA LEU A 87 16.17 20.98 -1.36
C LEU A 87 15.59 21.84 -2.49
N ILE A 88 14.36 21.56 -2.88
CA ILE A 88 13.66 22.30 -3.93
C ILE A 88 13.17 23.64 -3.35
N ASP A 89 13.62 24.77 -3.90
CA ASP A 89 13.10 26.09 -3.51
C ASP A 89 11.61 26.21 -3.90
N VAL A 90 10.74 26.03 -2.90
CA VAL A 90 9.29 26.28 -2.92
C VAL A 90 8.89 26.91 -1.59
N LYS A 91 8.01 27.91 -1.62
CA LYS A 91 7.55 28.68 -0.46
C LYS A 91 6.06 28.49 -0.21
N LYS A 92 5.30 28.21 -1.28
CA LYS A 92 3.90 27.76 -1.23
C LYS A 92 3.73 26.47 -2.03
N VAL A 93 3.10 25.47 -1.42
CA VAL A 93 2.77 24.19 -2.08
C VAL A 93 1.27 23.91 -2.03
N LEU A 94 0.73 23.50 -3.18
CA LEU A 94 -0.64 23.04 -3.34
C LEU A 94 -0.71 21.52 -3.13
N VAL A 95 -1.48 21.06 -2.16
CA VAL A 95 -1.78 19.64 -1.92
C VAL A 95 -3.14 19.32 -2.51
N ILE A 96 -3.19 18.30 -3.38
CA ILE A 96 -4.46 17.79 -3.91
C ILE A 96 -4.96 16.67 -3.00
N GLY A 97 -6.11 16.88 -2.36
CA GLY A 97 -6.75 15.86 -1.53
C GLY A 97 -7.54 14.82 -2.34
N SER A 98 -7.97 13.75 -1.67
CA SER A 98 -8.62 12.59 -2.29
C SER A 98 -10.09 12.78 -2.67
N GLY A 99 -10.71 13.92 -2.35
CA GLY A 99 -12.14 14.11 -2.64
C GLY A 99 -13.06 13.25 -1.79
N GLY A 100 -14.28 13.02 -2.28
CA GLY A 100 -15.31 12.27 -1.57
C GLY A 100 -14.94 10.80 -1.39
N LEU A 101 -15.32 10.22 -0.25
CA LEU A 101 -15.08 8.81 0.06
C LEU A 101 -15.77 7.90 -0.97
N ALA A 102 -15.05 6.90 -1.48
CA ALA A 102 -15.55 5.90 -2.41
C ALA A 102 -15.02 4.50 -2.05
N ILE A 103 -15.60 3.46 -2.65
CA ILE A 103 -15.03 2.11 -2.57
C ILE A 103 -13.65 2.16 -3.27
N GLY A 104 -12.61 1.65 -2.60
CA GLY A 104 -11.22 1.76 -3.03
C GLY A 104 -10.50 3.06 -2.62
N GLN A 105 -11.20 4.07 -2.08
CA GLN A 105 -10.63 5.38 -1.80
C GLN A 105 -11.26 6.03 -0.55
N ALA A 106 -10.71 5.73 0.64
CA ALA A 106 -11.22 6.18 1.92
C ALA A 106 -10.17 6.92 2.79
N GLY A 107 -10.15 6.68 4.10
CA GLY A 107 -9.38 7.43 5.10
C GLY A 107 -7.85 7.24 5.02
N GLU A 108 -7.38 6.22 4.31
CA GLU A 108 -5.97 5.99 4.00
C GLU A 108 -5.32 7.23 3.35
N PHE A 109 -6.02 7.86 2.40
CA PHE A 109 -5.53 9.06 1.72
C PHE A 109 -5.67 10.33 2.57
N ASP A 110 -6.60 10.35 3.53
CA ASP A 110 -6.70 11.44 4.51
C ASP A 110 -5.52 11.46 5.48
N TYR A 111 -5.15 10.29 5.99
CA TYR A 111 -3.91 10.16 6.76
C TYR A 111 -2.70 10.59 5.92
N SER A 112 -2.66 10.21 4.64
CA SER A 112 -1.56 10.56 3.73
C SER A 112 -1.39 12.07 3.51
N GLY A 113 -2.48 12.78 3.15
CA GLY A 113 -2.47 14.23 2.98
C GLY A 113 -2.16 14.96 4.28
N SER A 114 -2.64 14.44 5.42
CA SER A 114 -2.32 14.96 6.75
C SER A 114 -0.82 14.88 7.07
N GLN A 115 -0.11 13.81 6.67
CA GLN A 115 1.35 13.73 6.83
C GLN A 115 2.11 14.65 5.87
N ALA A 116 1.64 14.84 4.64
CA ALA A 116 2.24 15.79 3.69
C ALA A 116 2.13 17.24 4.19
N LEU A 117 0.95 17.65 4.66
CA LEU A 117 0.73 18.96 5.29
C LEU A 117 1.64 19.16 6.51
N LYS A 118 1.80 18.13 7.35
CA LYS A 118 2.74 18.16 8.48
C LYS A 118 4.20 18.33 8.01
N ALA A 119 4.63 17.65 6.96
CA ALA A 119 5.99 17.75 6.43
C ALA A 119 6.31 19.13 5.83
N LEU A 120 5.33 19.75 5.15
CA LEU A 120 5.38 21.14 4.67
C LEU A 120 5.47 22.12 5.85
N LYS A 121 4.61 21.96 6.86
CA LYS A 121 4.57 22.81 8.06
C LYS A 121 5.87 22.76 8.86
N GLU A 122 6.48 21.58 9.00
CA GLU A 122 7.80 21.44 9.65
C GLU A 122 8.94 22.01 8.79
N ALA A 123 8.80 22.05 7.46
CA ALA A 123 9.73 22.73 6.56
C ALA A 123 9.51 24.26 6.49
N GLY A 124 8.48 24.80 7.15
CA GLY A 124 8.11 26.23 7.06
C GLY A 124 7.49 26.65 5.72
N ILE A 125 7.02 25.69 4.93
CA ILE A 125 6.43 25.91 3.61
C ILE A 125 4.92 26.13 3.77
N HIS A 126 4.38 27.20 3.19
CA HIS A 126 2.97 27.53 3.30
C HIS A 126 2.12 26.53 2.48
N SER A 127 1.09 26.00 3.12
CA SER A 127 0.32 24.86 2.61
C SER A 127 -1.10 25.26 2.19
N VAL A 128 -1.41 25.04 0.91
CA VAL A 128 -2.76 25.19 0.36
C VAL A 128 -3.32 23.80 0.10
N LEU A 129 -4.45 23.45 0.68
CA LEU A 129 -5.18 22.21 0.39
C LEU A 129 -6.38 22.51 -0.52
N ILE A 130 -6.60 21.67 -1.55
CA ILE A 130 -7.91 21.56 -2.22
C ILE A 130 -8.50 20.17 -1.98
N ASN A 131 -9.64 20.12 -1.28
CA ASN A 131 -10.39 18.90 -1.02
C ASN A 131 -11.87 19.24 -0.68
N PRO A 132 -12.87 18.73 -1.41
CA PRO A 132 -14.28 18.95 -1.10
C PRO A 132 -14.78 18.16 0.14
N ASN A 133 -14.00 17.23 0.68
CA ASN A 133 -14.44 16.29 1.70
C ASN A 133 -14.24 16.81 3.13
N ILE A 134 -15.29 17.47 3.65
CA ILE A 134 -15.37 18.03 5.01
C ILE A 134 -15.22 17.04 6.17
N ALA A 135 -15.20 15.73 5.90
CA ALA A 135 -15.11 14.67 6.92
C ALA A 135 -13.67 14.17 7.15
N THR A 136 -12.67 15.00 6.86
CA THR A 136 -11.26 14.59 6.78
C THR A 136 -10.35 15.45 7.66
N ILE A 137 -9.36 14.83 8.31
CA ILE A 137 -8.40 15.47 9.20
C ILE A 137 -7.50 16.46 8.45
N GLN A 138 -7.15 16.17 7.19
CA GLN A 138 -6.41 17.09 6.32
C GLN A 138 -7.14 18.44 6.13
N THR A 139 -8.48 18.44 6.14
CA THR A 139 -9.28 19.69 6.05
C THR A 139 -9.36 20.50 7.35
N SER A 140 -8.53 20.15 8.35
CA SER A 140 -8.35 20.96 9.56
C SER A 140 -7.32 22.08 9.36
N HIS A 141 -7.72 23.32 9.70
CA HIS A 141 -6.82 24.49 9.79
C HIS A 141 -5.71 24.37 10.85
N VAL A 142 -5.65 23.25 11.59
CA VAL A 142 -4.49 22.90 12.42
C VAL A 142 -3.32 22.39 11.56
N LEU A 143 -3.62 21.73 10.44
CA LEU A 143 -2.63 21.14 9.53
C LEU A 143 -2.33 22.08 8.35
N ALA A 144 -3.31 22.27 7.46
CA ALA A 144 -3.20 23.19 6.32
C ALA A 144 -3.36 24.66 6.75
N ASP A 145 -2.68 25.56 6.06
CA ASP A 145 -2.80 27.00 6.30
C ASP A 145 -4.03 27.58 5.59
N GLU A 146 -4.20 27.26 4.29
CA GLU A 146 -5.35 27.64 3.47
C GLU A 146 -6.08 26.41 2.92
N ILE A 147 -7.43 26.44 2.89
CA ILE A 147 -8.25 25.26 2.58
C ILE A 147 -9.39 25.60 1.62
N TYR A 148 -9.38 24.95 0.46
CA TYR A 148 -10.38 25.07 -0.60
C TYR A 148 -11.31 23.85 -0.63
N TYR A 149 -12.52 24.03 -0.12
CA TYR A 149 -13.62 23.07 -0.25
C TYR A 149 -14.25 23.09 -1.66
N LEU A 150 -13.42 22.87 -2.68
CA LEU A 150 -13.77 22.88 -4.09
C LEU A 150 -13.59 21.47 -4.70
N PRO A 151 -14.36 21.10 -5.74
CA PRO A 151 -14.16 19.85 -6.46
C PRO A 151 -12.74 19.70 -7.02
N VAL A 152 -12.21 18.48 -7.01
CA VAL A 152 -10.88 18.16 -7.55
C VAL A 152 -10.98 17.97 -9.07
N THR A 153 -11.13 19.07 -9.81
CA THR A 153 -11.20 19.09 -11.28
C THR A 153 -10.26 20.15 -11.86
N PRO A 154 -9.81 20.05 -13.13
CA PRO A 154 -8.83 20.98 -13.71
C PRO A 154 -9.25 22.45 -13.61
N GLU A 155 -10.55 22.74 -13.72
CA GLU A 155 -11.10 24.11 -13.70
C GLU A 155 -10.94 24.75 -12.32
N TYR A 156 -11.36 24.06 -11.26
CA TYR A 156 -11.26 24.57 -9.88
C TYR A 156 -9.81 24.59 -9.38
N VAL A 157 -9.00 23.61 -9.76
CA VAL A 157 -7.59 23.56 -9.37
C VAL A 157 -6.80 24.66 -10.11
N THR A 158 -7.11 24.93 -11.38
CA THR A 158 -6.54 26.09 -12.10
C THR A 158 -6.91 27.40 -11.43
N TYR A 159 -8.19 27.59 -11.04
CA TYR A 159 -8.61 28.79 -10.30
C TYR A 159 -7.84 28.98 -8.98
N VAL A 160 -7.56 27.90 -8.24
CA VAL A 160 -6.70 27.97 -7.04
C VAL A 160 -5.25 28.31 -7.40
N ILE A 161 -4.67 27.71 -8.44
CA ILE A 161 -3.31 28.06 -8.93
C ILE A 161 -3.24 29.53 -9.37
N GLU A 162 -4.26 30.04 -10.05
CA GLU A 162 -4.31 31.43 -10.53
C GLU A 162 -4.34 32.44 -9.39
N LYS A 163 -5.11 32.15 -8.33
CA LYS A 163 -5.24 33.00 -7.15
C LYS A 163 -4.01 32.88 -6.23
N GLU A 164 -3.59 31.66 -5.93
CA GLU A 164 -2.59 31.39 -4.89
C GLU A 164 -1.14 31.47 -5.36
N ARG A 165 -0.88 31.18 -6.64
CA ARG A 165 0.47 31.09 -7.23
C ARG A 165 1.42 30.19 -6.41
N PRO A 166 1.09 28.90 -6.24
CA PRO A 166 1.99 27.94 -5.59
C PRO A 166 3.25 27.72 -6.44
N ASP A 167 4.40 27.56 -5.79
CA ASP A 167 5.66 27.22 -6.47
C ASP A 167 5.72 25.73 -6.85
N GLY A 168 4.94 24.88 -6.17
CA GLY A 168 4.85 23.45 -6.44
C GLY A 168 3.53 22.79 -6.03
N ILE A 169 3.33 21.55 -6.49
CA ILE A 169 2.11 20.77 -6.30
C ILE A 169 2.42 19.31 -5.91
N PHE A 170 1.70 18.80 -4.90
CA PHE A 170 1.72 17.40 -4.49
C PHE A 170 0.50 16.65 -5.02
N LEU A 171 0.76 15.53 -5.73
CA LEU A 171 -0.27 14.71 -6.37
C LEU A 171 -0.40 13.31 -5.73
N SER A 172 0.70 12.66 -5.36
CA SER A 172 0.72 11.26 -4.87
C SER A 172 -0.08 10.99 -3.59
N PHE A 173 -0.52 12.02 -2.88
CA PHE A 173 -1.26 11.96 -1.59
C PHE A 173 -2.79 12.03 -1.75
N GLY A 174 -3.31 12.35 -2.93
CA GLY A 174 -4.75 12.42 -3.18
C GLY A 174 -5.33 11.14 -3.80
N GLY A 175 -4.59 10.03 -3.78
CA GLY A 175 -4.97 8.79 -4.44
C GLY A 175 -5.21 8.97 -5.95
N GLN A 176 -6.05 8.12 -6.54
CA GLN A 176 -6.25 8.10 -7.99
C GLN A 176 -6.85 9.40 -8.54
N THR A 177 -7.68 10.09 -7.74
CA THR A 177 -8.27 11.38 -8.14
C THR A 177 -7.20 12.45 -8.40
N ALA A 178 -6.15 12.51 -7.58
CA ALA A 178 -5.08 13.48 -7.76
C ALA A 178 -4.11 13.10 -8.90
N LEU A 179 -3.80 11.82 -9.10
CA LEU A 179 -3.00 11.38 -10.24
C LEU A 179 -3.72 11.70 -11.57
N ASN A 180 -4.98 11.27 -11.70
CA ASN A 180 -5.79 11.49 -12.89
C ASN A 180 -6.06 12.97 -13.18
N LEU A 181 -6.06 13.82 -12.14
CA LEU A 181 -6.05 15.28 -12.30
C LEU A 181 -4.71 15.75 -12.86
N GLY A 182 -3.59 15.35 -12.25
CA GLY A 182 -2.24 15.77 -12.61
C GLY A 182 -1.91 15.50 -14.07
N VAL A 183 -2.17 14.27 -14.54
CA VAL A 183 -2.00 13.85 -15.94
C VAL A 183 -2.76 14.77 -16.90
N LYS A 184 -4.02 15.10 -16.60
CA LYS A 184 -4.85 15.99 -17.44
C LYS A 184 -4.39 17.45 -17.38
N MET A 185 -3.93 17.93 -16.23
CA MET A 185 -3.46 19.31 -16.08
C MET A 185 -2.13 19.55 -16.79
N ASP A 186 -1.28 18.51 -16.84
CA ASP A 186 -0.06 18.45 -17.64
C ASP A 186 -0.38 18.46 -19.15
N GLU A 187 -1.31 17.63 -19.62
CA GLU A 187 -1.81 17.62 -21.00
C GLU A 187 -2.43 18.96 -21.45
N MET A 188 -3.07 19.68 -20.52
CA MET A 188 -3.59 21.03 -20.74
C MET A 188 -2.52 22.13 -20.68
N GLY A 189 -1.25 21.78 -20.42
CA GLY A 189 -0.11 22.70 -20.30
C GLY A 189 -0.27 23.69 -19.15
N ILE A 190 -0.91 23.30 -18.05
CA ILE A 190 -1.23 24.20 -16.93
C ILE A 190 -0.01 24.40 -16.04
N PHE A 191 0.71 23.33 -15.70
CA PHE A 191 1.90 23.42 -14.84
C PHE A 191 2.98 24.34 -15.43
N ASP A 192 3.28 24.20 -16.73
CA ASP A 192 4.18 25.10 -17.46
C ASP A 192 3.69 26.55 -17.46
N ARG A 193 2.41 26.77 -17.80
CA ARG A 193 1.82 28.11 -17.96
C ARG A 193 1.85 28.94 -16.68
N TYR A 194 1.73 28.30 -15.52
CA TYR A 194 1.78 28.96 -14.21
C TYR A 194 3.11 28.72 -13.46
N ASN A 195 4.07 28.02 -14.08
CA ASN A 195 5.38 27.65 -13.52
C ASN A 195 5.26 26.92 -12.15
N VAL A 196 4.38 25.92 -12.08
CA VAL A 196 4.15 25.11 -10.87
C VAL A 196 4.93 23.79 -10.98
N LYS A 197 5.87 23.56 -10.06
CA LYS A 197 6.68 22.33 -10.04
C LYS A 197 5.87 21.15 -9.52
N VAL A 198 5.78 20.05 -10.26
CA VAL A 198 5.28 18.78 -9.69
C VAL A 198 6.33 18.23 -8.72
N LEU A 199 5.92 17.89 -7.50
CA LEU A 199 6.81 17.49 -6.40
C LEU A 199 6.69 15.98 -6.14
N GLY A 200 7.85 15.32 -5.99
CA GLY A 200 7.95 13.86 -5.94
C GLY A 200 8.03 13.23 -7.33
N THR A 201 7.34 12.10 -7.53
CA THR A 201 7.29 11.36 -8.79
C THR A 201 6.80 12.21 -9.96
N SER A 202 7.45 12.09 -11.12
CA SER A 202 7.16 12.92 -12.30
C SER A 202 5.86 12.51 -13.01
N ILE A 203 5.19 13.44 -13.69
CA ILE A 203 4.00 13.10 -14.50
C ILE A 203 4.31 12.08 -15.59
N GLN A 204 5.52 12.09 -16.16
CA GLN A 204 5.93 11.09 -17.14
C GLN A 204 6.05 9.69 -16.51
N THR A 205 6.48 9.59 -15.24
CA THR A 205 6.46 8.33 -14.49
C THR A 205 5.02 7.87 -14.25
N LEU A 206 4.12 8.75 -13.77
CA LEU A 206 2.69 8.44 -13.59
C LEU A 206 2.03 7.94 -14.90
N LYS A 207 2.37 8.57 -16.04
CA LYS A 207 1.90 8.15 -17.37
C LYS A 207 2.46 6.79 -17.80
N THR A 208 3.63 6.40 -17.29
CA THR A 208 4.32 5.14 -17.63
C THR A 208 3.94 3.98 -16.72
N SER A 209 3.44 4.24 -15.51
CA SER A 209 2.86 3.24 -14.60
C SER A 209 1.40 2.91 -14.92
N GLU A 210 0.59 3.92 -15.22
CA GLU A 210 -0.85 3.79 -15.49
C GLU A 210 -1.17 3.26 -16.91
N ASP A 211 -0.37 3.60 -17.92
CA ASP A 211 -0.55 3.08 -19.27
C ASP A 211 0.04 1.67 -19.41
N ARG A 212 -0.80 0.69 -19.73
CA ARG A 212 -0.42 -0.72 -19.81
C ARG A 212 0.67 -1.01 -20.84
N ASP A 213 0.68 -0.31 -21.98
CA ASP A 213 1.63 -0.58 -23.06
C ASP A 213 2.98 0.07 -22.74
N LEU A 214 3.00 1.28 -22.18
CA LEU A 214 4.23 1.92 -21.69
C LEU A 214 4.84 1.15 -20.51
N PHE A 215 3.99 0.71 -19.56
CA PHE A 215 4.39 -0.11 -18.42
C PHE A 215 5.02 -1.44 -18.85
N ALA A 216 4.36 -2.13 -19.79
CA ALA A 216 4.87 -3.37 -20.37
C ALA A 216 6.22 -3.18 -21.09
N GLN A 217 6.41 -2.06 -21.79
CA GLN A 217 7.68 -1.73 -22.45
C GLN A 217 8.80 -1.47 -21.44
N ALA A 218 8.57 -0.63 -20.42
CA ALA A 218 9.54 -0.33 -19.38
C ALA A 218 9.99 -1.60 -18.63
N LEU A 219 9.05 -2.41 -18.15
CA LEU A 219 9.41 -3.66 -17.45
C LEU A 219 10.14 -4.67 -18.35
N LYS A 220 9.86 -4.67 -19.65
CA LYS A 220 10.59 -5.49 -20.64
C LYS A 220 12.03 -5.05 -20.84
N GLU A 221 12.33 -3.74 -20.83
CA GLU A 221 13.72 -3.23 -20.91
C GLU A 221 14.58 -3.78 -19.76
N ILE A 222 14.05 -3.77 -18.54
CA ILE A 222 14.74 -4.33 -17.37
C ILE A 222 14.55 -5.84 -17.20
N ASN A 223 13.95 -6.55 -18.17
CA ASN A 223 13.73 -8.00 -18.13
C ASN A 223 13.00 -8.44 -16.84
N ILE A 224 11.97 -7.69 -16.44
CA ILE A 224 11.03 -8.05 -15.38
C ILE A 224 9.81 -8.74 -16.04
N PRO A 225 9.40 -9.92 -15.57
CA PRO A 225 8.26 -10.63 -16.14
C PRO A 225 6.94 -9.95 -15.76
N ILE A 226 6.12 -9.66 -16.77
CA ILE A 226 4.78 -9.07 -16.63
C ILE A 226 3.69 -10.08 -16.92
N ALA A 227 2.49 -9.87 -16.39
CA ALA A 227 1.30 -10.60 -16.83
C ALA A 227 0.95 -10.23 -18.29
N GLU A 228 1.34 -11.07 -19.25
CA GLU A 228 1.06 -10.83 -20.67
C GLU A 228 -0.46 -10.71 -20.93
N SER A 229 -0.82 -9.64 -21.65
CA SER A 229 -2.19 -9.26 -22.00
C SER A 229 -2.20 -8.89 -23.49
N ILE A 230 -2.95 -9.63 -24.31
CA ILE A 230 -3.05 -9.39 -25.75
C ILE A 230 -4.46 -8.92 -26.08
N ALA A 231 -4.58 -7.68 -26.54
CA ALA A 231 -5.84 -7.12 -27.02
C ALA A 231 -6.20 -7.66 -28.41
N VAL A 232 -7.41 -8.19 -28.57
CA VAL A 232 -7.91 -8.79 -29.82
C VAL A 232 -9.36 -8.39 -30.10
N GLY A 233 -9.74 -8.30 -31.38
CA GLY A 233 -11.08 -7.94 -31.84
C GLY A 233 -11.87 -9.11 -32.43
N THR A 234 -11.23 -10.26 -32.70
CA THR A 234 -11.89 -11.44 -33.27
C THR A 234 -11.64 -12.72 -32.47
N ILE A 235 -12.47 -13.73 -32.72
CA ILE A 235 -12.39 -15.05 -32.08
C ILE A 235 -11.12 -15.80 -32.50
N ASP A 236 -10.70 -15.65 -33.76
CA ASP A 236 -9.55 -16.38 -34.28
C ASP A 236 -8.22 -15.69 -33.87
N GLU A 237 -8.17 -14.35 -33.81
CA GLU A 237 -7.09 -13.61 -33.14
C GLU A 237 -6.95 -14.02 -31.65
N ALA A 238 -8.05 -14.29 -30.96
CA ALA A 238 -8.00 -14.74 -29.57
C ALA A 238 -7.36 -16.13 -29.43
N LEU A 239 -7.53 -17.01 -30.42
CA LEU A 239 -6.86 -18.31 -30.47
C LEU A 239 -5.37 -18.15 -30.82
N ASP A 240 -5.04 -17.31 -31.80
CA ASP A 240 -3.66 -16.96 -32.15
C ASP A 240 -2.90 -16.28 -30.99
N ALA A 241 -3.60 -15.55 -30.12
CA ALA A 241 -3.06 -15.00 -28.88
C ALA A 241 -2.83 -16.10 -27.83
N ALA A 242 -3.77 -17.05 -27.73
CA ALA A 242 -3.69 -18.16 -26.78
C ALA A 242 -2.61 -19.20 -27.12
N GLU A 243 -2.23 -19.38 -28.38
CA GLU A 243 -1.06 -20.20 -28.74
C GLU A 243 0.26 -19.58 -28.26
N LYS A 244 0.32 -18.25 -28.11
CA LYS A 244 1.50 -17.51 -27.63
C LYS A 244 1.59 -17.50 -26.10
N VAL A 245 0.48 -17.16 -25.44
CA VAL A 245 0.37 -17.06 -23.95
C VAL A 245 0.27 -18.44 -23.29
N GLY A 246 -0.35 -19.41 -23.97
CA GLY A 246 -0.61 -20.76 -23.50
C GLY A 246 -1.68 -20.85 -22.40
N TYR A 247 -2.41 -21.96 -22.35
CA TYR A 247 -3.42 -22.20 -21.32
C TYR A 247 -2.82 -22.45 -19.92
N PRO A 248 -3.61 -22.30 -18.82
CA PRO A 248 -4.94 -21.70 -18.78
C PRO A 248 -4.89 -20.18 -18.99
N ILE A 249 -5.99 -19.61 -19.46
CA ILE A 249 -6.14 -18.22 -19.89
C ILE A 249 -7.34 -17.58 -19.21
N ILE A 250 -7.25 -16.28 -18.94
CA ILE A 250 -8.39 -15.43 -18.58
C ILE A 250 -8.68 -14.49 -19.75
N VAL A 251 -9.96 -14.38 -20.12
CA VAL A 251 -10.45 -13.34 -21.03
C VAL A 251 -11.07 -12.24 -20.20
N ARG A 252 -10.72 -10.98 -20.47
CA ARG A 252 -11.46 -9.82 -19.97
C ARG A 252 -12.13 -9.07 -21.12
N ALA A 253 -13.41 -8.75 -20.99
CA ALA A 253 -14.06 -7.84 -21.94
C ALA A 253 -13.59 -6.40 -21.67
N ALA A 254 -13.08 -5.69 -22.69
CA ALA A 254 -12.61 -4.32 -22.52
C ALA A 254 -13.78 -3.40 -22.13
N TYR A 255 -13.53 -2.41 -21.27
CA TYR A 255 -14.53 -1.45 -20.78
C TYR A 255 -15.73 -2.04 -19.99
N ALA A 256 -15.77 -3.35 -19.73
CA ALA A 256 -16.85 -3.99 -18.99
C ALA A 256 -16.61 -3.96 -17.48
N LEU A 257 -17.50 -3.28 -16.74
CA LEU A 257 -17.45 -3.20 -15.28
C LEU A 257 -17.92 -4.52 -14.61
N GLY A 258 -17.37 -4.82 -13.43
CA GLY A 258 -17.80 -5.95 -12.60
C GLY A 258 -17.51 -7.34 -13.17
N GLY A 259 -16.58 -7.46 -14.13
CA GLY A 259 -16.22 -8.74 -14.74
C GLY A 259 -17.26 -9.32 -15.70
N LEU A 260 -18.27 -8.54 -16.10
CA LEU A 260 -19.28 -8.96 -17.07
C LEU A 260 -18.63 -9.29 -18.42
N GLY A 261 -18.87 -10.50 -18.94
CA GLY A 261 -18.23 -10.96 -20.18
C GLY A 261 -16.78 -11.44 -20.02
N SER A 262 -16.21 -11.38 -18.82
CA SER A 262 -14.91 -11.97 -18.50
C SER A 262 -15.05 -13.43 -18.05
N GLY A 263 -13.98 -14.21 -18.12
CA GLY A 263 -14.00 -15.62 -17.70
C GLY A 263 -12.68 -16.36 -17.92
N PHE A 264 -12.65 -17.63 -17.57
CA PHE A 264 -11.47 -18.50 -17.74
C PHE A 264 -11.69 -19.52 -18.85
N ALA A 265 -10.61 -19.89 -19.53
CA ALA A 265 -10.57 -20.97 -20.52
C ALA A 265 -9.30 -21.81 -20.34
N ASN A 266 -9.46 -23.14 -20.38
CA ASN A 266 -8.38 -24.11 -20.20
C ASN A 266 -7.95 -24.77 -21.53
N ASN A 267 -8.68 -24.52 -22.62
CA ASN A 267 -8.46 -25.09 -23.95
C ASN A 267 -9.09 -24.21 -25.06
N PRO A 268 -8.75 -24.45 -26.34
CA PRO A 268 -9.29 -23.70 -27.48
C PRO A 268 -10.81 -23.70 -27.63
N GLU A 269 -11.52 -24.75 -27.20
CA GLU A 269 -12.99 -24.82 -27.32
C GLU A 269 -13.66 -23.94 -26.27
N GLU A 270 -13.21 -23.98 -25.01
CA GLU A 270 -13.61 -23.05 -23.97
C GLU A 270 -13.33 -21.60 -24.38
N LEU A 271 -12.15 -21.33 -24.94
CA LEU A 271 -11.79 -19.98 -25.38
C LEU A 271 -12.64 -19.50 -26.56
N ARG A 272 -12.84 -20.32 -27.61
CA ARG A 272 -13.71 -19.97 -28.73
C ARG A 272 -15.13 -19.63 -28.26
N ASN A 273 -15.68 -20.42 -27.34
CA ASN A 273 -16.99 -20.19 -26.75
C ASN A 273 -17.03 -18.97 -25.80
N LEU A 274 -15.95 -18.67 -25.10
CA LEU A 274 -15.84 -17.50 -24.21
C LEU A 274 -15.71 -16.21 -25.03
N SER A 275 -14.72 -16.12 -25.92
CA SER A 275 -14.49 -14.97 -26.80
C SER A 275 -15.73 -14.60 -27.61
N ALA A 276 -16.51 -15.59 -28.09
CA ALA A 276 -17.78 -15.35 -28.77
C ALA A 276 -18.84 -14.64 -27.92
N ARG A 277 -18.85 -14.83 -26.58
CA ARG A 277 -19.74 -14.11 -25.65
C ARG A 277 -19.15 -12.77 -25.21
N SER A 278 -17.83 -12.72 -25.02
CA SER A 278 -17.12 -11.51 -24.63
C SER A 278 -17.17 -10.43 -25.73
N LEU A 279 -17.01 -10.81 -27.00
CA LEU A 279 -17.03 -9.89 -28.15
C LEU A 279 -18.43 -9.38 -28.51
N THR A 280 -19.51 -10.01 -28.01
CA THR A 280 -20.87 -9.43 -28.08
C THR A 280 -21.15 -8.37 -27.02
N LEU A 281 -20.29 -8.25 -26.00
CA LEU A 281 -20.40 -7.29 -24.91
C LEU A 281 -19.42 -6.13 -25.04
N SER A 282 -18.30 -6.32 -25.74
CA SER A 282 -17.30 -5.28 -26.05
C SER A 282 -16.63 -5.55 -27.39
N PRO A 283 -16.31 -4.52 -28.21
CA PRO A 283 -15.63 -4.71 -29.50
C PRO A 283 -14.16 -5.18 -29.38
N GLN A 284 -13.64 -5.28 -28.17
CA GLN A 284 -12.28 -5.76 -27.88
C GLN A 284 -12.28 -6.60 -26.61
N ILE A 285 -11.45 -7.64 -26.60
CA ILE A 285 -11.20 -8.48 -25.42
C ILE A 285 -9.70 -8.58 -25.18
N LEU A 286 -9.31 -8.75 -23.92
CA LEU A 286 -7.93 -9.01 -23.49
C LEU A 286 -7.77 -10.51 -23.23
N VAL A 287 -6.83 -11.14 -23.91
CA VAL A 287 -6.42 -12.53 -23.70
C VAL A 287 -5.17 -12.52 -22.83
N GLU A 288 -5.32 -12.96 -21.58
CA GLU A 288 -4.31 -12.88 -20.53
C GLU A 288 -3.97 -14.27 -19.96
N LYS A 289 -2.76 -14.44 -19.43
CA LYS A 289 -2.40 -15.68 -18.71
C LYS A 289 -3.28 -15.81 -17.45
N SER A 290 -3.91 -16.97 -17.24
CA SER A 290 -4.63 -17.22 -15.99
C SER A 290 -3.65 -17.54 -14.86
N LEU A 291 -3.27 -16.50 -14.12
CA LEU A 291 -2.49 -16.59 -12.87
C LEU A 291 -3.38 -16.89 -11.65
N LYS A 292 -4.62 -17.36 -11.86
CA LYS A 292 -5.57 -17.68 -10.80
C LYS A 292 -4.99 -18.72 -9.84
N GLY A 293 -5.09 -18.47 -8.53
CA GLY A 293 -4.59 -19.39 -7.52
C GLY A 293 -3.10 -19.22 -7.20
N TRP A 294 -2.41 -18.27 -7.83
CA TRP A 294 -1.04 -17.88 -7.45
C TRP A 294 -1.07 -17.11 -6.13
N LYS A 295 0.03 -17.16 -5.36
CA LYS A 295 0.22 -16.29 -4.19
C LYS A 295 0.22 -14.85 -4.68
N GLU A 296 -0.43 -13.95 -3.97
CA GLU A 296 -0.43 -12.52 -4.28
C GLU A 296 0.40 -11.77 -3.23
N ALA A 297 1.35 -10.97 -3.70
CA ALA A 297 2.39 -10.36 -2.87
C ALA A 297 2.59 -8.90 -3.24
N GLU A 298 2.84 -8.05 -2.24
CA GLU A 298 3.04 -6.62 -2.46
C GLU A 298 4.31 -6.14 -1.73
N TYR A 299 5.00 -5.15 -2.28
CA TYR A 299 6.19 -4.54 -1.68
C TYR A 299 6.06 -3.02 -1.66
N GLU A 300 6.15 -2.43 -0.47
CA GLU A 300 6.29 -0.97 -0.32
C GLU A 300 7.75 -0.58 -0.47
N VAL A 301 8.03 0.30 -1.43
CA VAL A 301 9.37 0.77 -1.78
C VAL A 301 9.41 2.29 -1.65
N VAL A 302 10.41 2.81 -0.96
CA VAL A 302 10.69 4.26 -0.91
C VAL A 302 12.00 4.52 -1.64
N ARG A 303 12.00 5.50 -2.54
CA ARG A 303 13.16 5.91 -3.35
C ARG A 303 13.30 7.43 -3.36
N ASP A 304 14.52 7.93 -3.19
CA ASP A 304 14.82 9.35 -3.31
C ASP A 304 15.41 9.75 -4.68
N ALA A 305 15.54 11.06 -4.90
CA ALA A 305 16.13 11.62 -6.13
C ALA A 305 17.64 11.34 -6.28
N SER A 306 18.33 10.87 -5.22
CA SER A 306 19.73 10.45 -5.25
C SER A 306 19.89 8.93 -5.49
N ASP A 307 18.81 8.24 -5.85
CA ASP A 307 18.75 6.81 -6.15
C ASP A 307 19.05 5.88 -4.95
N ASN A 308 18.96 6.41 -3.72
CA ASN A 308 18.79 5.54 -2.55
C ASN A 308 17.39 4.92 -2.63
N CYS A 309 17.29 3.62 -2.42
CA CYS A 309 16.04 2.87 -2.58
C CYS A 309 15.95 1.75 -1.54
N ILE A 310 14.88 1.74 -0.74
CA ILE A 310 14.64 0.76 0.32
C ILE A 310 13.25 0.15 0.18
N THR A 311 13.13 -1.13 0.47
CA THR A 311 11.85 -1.79 0.75
C THR A 311 11.50 -1.57 2.21
N VAL A 312 10.41 -0.87 2.49
CA VAL A 312 9.95 -0.60 3.88
C VAL A 312 9.19 -1.80 4.44
N CYS A 313 8.32 -2.39 3.61
CA CYS A 313 7.44 -3.48 4.00
C CYS A 313 7.28 -4.46 2.84
N ASN A 314 7.03 -5.73 3.15
CA ASN A 314 6.51 -6.71 2.21
C ASN A 314 5.25 -7.35 2.78
N MET A 315 4.38 -7.79 1.89
CA MET A 315 3.05 -8.30 2.18
C MET A 315 2.84 -9.64 1.49
N GLU A 316 1.98 -10.45 2.10
CA GLU A 316 1.36 -11.62 1.50
C GLU A 316 -0.15 -11.49 1.66
N ASN A 317 -0.90 -11.52 0.56
CA ASN A 317 -2.36 -11.58 0.61
C ASN A 317 -2.79 -13.02 0.93
N PHE A 318 -3.70 -13.15 1.88
CA PHE A 318 -4.20 -14.44 2.37
C PHE A 318 -5.07 -15.14 1.30
N ASP A 319 -5.83 -14.35 0.55
CA ASP A 319 -6.57 -14.85 -0.60
C ASP A 319 -5.66 -14.89 -1.83
N PRO A 320 -5.69 -15.96 -2.64
CA PRO A 320 -4.87 -16.05 -3.84
C PRO A 320 -5.46 -15.22 -4.99
N LEU A 321 -4.60 -14.88 -5.96
CA LEU A 321 -4.94 -13.99 -7.07
C LEU A 321 -6.26 -14.39 -7.75
N GLY A 322 -7.20 -13.44 -7.78
CA GLY A 322 -8.57 -13.63 -8.26
C GLY A 322 -9.64 -13.12 -7.29
N VAL A 323 -9.28 -12.93 -6.01
CA VAL A 323 -9.90 -11.93 -5.14
C VAL A 323 -9.24 -10.56 -5.46
N HIS A 324 -9.88 -9.46 -5.11
CA HIS A 324 -9.31 -8.11 -5.27
C HIS A 324 -8.51 -7.74 -4.01
N THR A 325 -7.28 -7.24 -4.14
CA THR A 325 -6.41 -6.84 -3.01
C THR A 325 -7.17 -6.09 -1.92
N GLY A 326 -7.84 -4.99 -2.30
CA GLY A 326 -8.65 -4.15 -1.41
C GLY A 326 -9.84 -4.82 -0.68
N ASP A 327 -10.19 -6.07 -0.99
CA ASP A 327 -11.15 -6.92 -0.27
C ASP A 327 -10.47 -8.12 0.43
N SER A 328 -9.19 -8.41 0.14
CA SER A 328 -8.40 -9.49 0.75
C SER A 328 -7.87 -9.13 2.13
N ILE A 329 -7.58 -10.17 2.94
CA ILE A 329 -6.83 -10.02 4.18
C ILE A 329 -5.33 -10.05 3.87
N VAL A 330 -4.66 -8.91 3.99
CA VAL A 330 -3.20 -8.82 3.86
C VAL A 330 -2.50 -9.18 5.17
N VAL A 331 -1.34 -9.82 5.10
CA VAL A 331 -0.46 -10.14 6.24
C VAL A 331 0.92 -9.54 6.02
N SER A 332 1.45 -8.89 7.06
CA SER A 332 2.82 -8.37 7.11
C SER A 332 3.52 -8.79 8.42
N PRO A 333 4.80 -9.22 8.38
CA PRO A 333 5.53 -9.62 7.17
C PRO A 333 4.88 -10.86 6.53
N SER A 334 5.29 -11.23 5.32
CA SER A 334 4.90 -12.50 4.68
C SER A 334 5.17 -13.71 5.58
N GLN A 335 4.31 -14.73 5.51
CA GLN A 335 4.32 -15.91 6.36
C GLN A 335 4.72 -17.20 5.62
N THR A 336 4.49 -17.32 4.29
CA THR A 336 4.77 -18.55 3.52
C THR A 336 5.87 -18.43 2.48
N PHE A 337 6.49 -17.24 2.34
CA PHE A 337 7.62 -17.05 1.42
C PHE A 337 8.91 -17.63 2.04
N SER A 338 9.64 -18.40 1.25
CA SER A 338 11.04 -18.74 1.51
C SER A 338 11.96 -17.52 1.34
N ASP A 339 13.18 -17.61 1.88
CA ASP A 339 14.22 -16.59 1.71
C ASP A 339 14.51 -16.28 0.23
N GLU A 340 14.38 -17.27 -0.67
CA GLU A 340 14.59 -17.12 -2.11
C GLU A 340 13.45 -16.37 -2.78
N GLU A 341 12.18 -16.73 -2.52
CA GLU A 341 11.01 -15.96 -2.95
C GLU A 341 11.08 -14.51 -2.47
N TYR A 342 11.40 -14.31 -1.18
CA TYR A 342 11.54 -13.00 -0.56
C TYR A 342 12.63 -12.17 -1.23
N HIS A 343 13.85 -12.68 -1.34
CA HIS A 343 14.97 -11.93 -1.92
C HIS A 343 14.81 -11.70 -3.43
N MET A 344 14.16 -12.61 -4.16
CA MET A 344 13.81 -12.43 -5.57
C MET A 344 12.84 -11.27 -5.76
N LEU A 345 11.67 -11.30 -5.10
CA LEU A 345 10.66 -10.24 -5.24
C LEU A 345 11.16 -8.90 -4.70
N ARG A 346 11.91 -8.88 -3.59
CA ARG A 346 12.56 -7.68 -3.08
C ARG A 346 13.54 -7.06 -4.09
N THR A 347 14.29 -7.89 -4.81
CA THR A 347 15.24 -7.43 -5.83
C THR A 347 14.52 -6.91 -7.07
N ALA A 348 13.42 -7.55 -7.47
CA ALA A 348 12.53 -7.05 -8.52
C ALA A 348 11.98 -5.65 -8.16
N ALA A 349 11.45 -5.48 -6.94
CA ALA A 349 10.85 -4.23 -6.47
C ALA A 349 11.81 -3.04 -6.58
N ILE A 350 13.03 -3.20 -6.06
CA ILE A 350 14.07 -2.17 -6.12
C ILE A 350 14.48 -1.88 -7.58
N LYS A 351 14.52 -2.89 -8.46
CA LYS A 351 14.88 -2.72 -9.88
C LYS A 351 13.80 -1.93 -10.65
N ILE A 352 12.54 -2.27 -10.42
CA ILE A 352 11.35 -1.63 -11.03
C ILE A 352 11.30 -0.14 -10.65
N VAL A 353 11.31 0.15 -9.35
CA VAL A 353 11.11 1.51 -8.81
C VAL A 353 12.27 2.44 -9.18
N ARG A 354 13.50 1.92 -9.31
CA ARG A 354 14.65 2.70 -9.80
C ARG A 354 14.60 2.95 -11.32
N HIS A 355 14.11 1.99 -12.11
CA HIS A 355 14.00 2.15 -13.56
C HIS A 355 12.89 3.13 -13.97
N LEU A 356 11.72 3.06 -13.32
CA LEU A 356 10.61 4.00 -13.54
C LEU A 356 10.94 5.43 -13.04
N GLY A 357 11.96 5.58 -12.21
CA GLY A 357 12.42 6.89 -11.72
C GLY A 357 11.53 7.51 -10.64
N VAL A 358 10.80 6.68 -9.88
CA VAL A 358 9.94 7.11 -8.76
C VAL A 358 10.72 7.95 -7.74
N VAL A 359 10.12 9.02 -7.23
CA VAL A 359 10.69 9.88 -6.17
C VAL A 359 9.64 10.09 -5.09
N GLY A 360 9.71 9.27 -4.04
CA GLY A 360 8.66 9.13 -3.02
C GLY A 360 8.50 7.67 -2.60
N GLU A 361 7.26 7.24 -2.40
CA GLU A 361 6.89 5.84 -2.18
C GLU A 361 6.20 5.26 -3.43
N CYS A 362 6.28 3.94 -3.58
CA CYS A 362 5.59 3.15 -4.57
C CYS A 362 5.32 1.72 -4.06
N ASN A 363 4.11 1.23 -4.32
CA ASN A 363 3.67 -0.15 -4.07
C ASN A 363 3.78 -0.98 -5.36
N VAL A 364 4.47 -2.12 -5.30
CA VAL A 364 4.62 -3.06 -6.43
C VAL A 364 3.93 -4.37 -6.14
N GLN A 365 3.07 -4.83 -7.05
CA GLN A 365 2.21 -6.01 -6.86
C GLN A 365 2.61 -7.17 -7.80
N TYR A 366 2.65 -8.38 -7.23
CA TYR A 366 3.14 -9.59 -7.85
C TYR A 366 2.16 -10.74 -7.68
N ALA A 367 1.99 -11.52 -8.75
CA ALA A 367 1.55 -12.91 -8.64
C ALA A 367 2.80 -13.80 -8.60
N LEU A 368 2.87 -14.73 -7.66
CA LEU A 368 3.98 -15.68 -7.47
C LEU A 368 3.43 -17.12 -7.50
N GLN A 369 4.06 -17.99 -8.29
CA GLN A 369 3.65 -19.38 -8.42
C GLN A 369 3.73 -20.11 -7.05
N PRO A 370 2.69 -20.87 -6.62
CA PRO A 370 2.69 -21.49 -5.28
C PRO A 370 3.74 -22.58 -5.07
N ASP A 371 4.20 -23.22 -6.16
CA ASP A 371 5.12 -24.35 -6.20
C ASP A 371 6.39 -24.09 -7.03
N GLY A 372 6.71 -22.81 -7.30
CA GLY A 372 7.87 -22.41 -8.10
C GLY A 372 8.28 -20.95 -7.92
N LEU A 373 9.35 -20.56 -8.60
CA LEU A 373 9.90 -19.19 -8.56
C LEU A 373 9.43 -18.32 -9.73
N ASP A 374 8.47 -18.80 -10.52
CA ASP A 374 7.89 -17.99 -11.60
C ASP A 374 6.96 -16.91 -11.01
N TYR A 375 7.20 -15.65 -11.35
CA TYR A 375 6.43 -14.52 -10.85
C TYR A 375 6.06 -13.56 -11.98
N ARG A 376 4.99 -12.79 -11.80
CA ARG A 376 4.49 -11.82 -12.78
C ARG A 376 4.11 -10.53 -12.06
N VAL A 377 4.71 -9.42 -12.46
CA VAL A 377 4.21 -8.09 -12.08
C VAL A 377 2.94 -7.82 -12.87
N PHE A 378 1.91 -7.29 -12.22
CA PHE A 378 0.66 -6.90 -12.88
C PHE A 378 0.24 -5.45 -12.58
N GLU A 379 0.72 -4.85 -11.49
CA GLU A 379 0.43 -3.46 -11.13
C GLU A 379 1.63 -2.84 -10.39
N VAL A 380 1.89 -1.55 -10.67
CA VAL A 380 2.82 -0.70 -9.93
C VAL A 380 2.10 0.61 -9.65
N ASN A 381 1.83 0.86 -8.38
CA ASN A 381 1.27 2.11 -7.90
C ASN A 381 2.44 3.03 -7.52
N ASP A 382 2.79 4.02 -8.34
CA ASP A 382 3.77 5.06 -7.99
C ASP A 382 3.14 6.22 -7.17
N ARG A 383 2.15 5.83 -6.37
CA ARG A 383 1.50 6.58 -5.31
C ARG A 383 1.30 5.70 -4.09
N LEU A 384 1.06 6.39 -2.99
CA LEU A 384 0.85 5.83 -1.66
C LEU A 384 -0.25 4.75 -1.66
N SER A 385 0.09 3.60 -1.08
CA SER A 385 -0.79 2.44 -1.00
C SER A 385 -1.84 2.57 0.10
N ARG A 386 -2.89 1.75 0.01
CA ARG A 386 -3.96 1.69 1.02
C ARG A 386 -3.45 1.08 2.33
N TYR A 387 -2.42 0.24 2.25
CA TYR A 387 -1.80 -0.46 3.39
C TYR A 387 -0.65 0.35 4.02
N SER A 388 -0.06 1.32 3.32
CA SER A 388 0.95 2.24 3.89
C SER A 388 0.45 2.96 5.15
N ALA A 389 -0.87 3.19 5.28
CA ALA A 389 -1.51 3.75 6.47
C ALA A 389 -1.47 2.81 7.70
N PHE A 390 -1.41 1.50 7.46
CA PHE A 390 -1.27 0.47 8.47
C PHE A 390 0.20 0.34 8.91
N PHE A 391 1.15 0.30 7.97
CA PHE A 391 2.57 0.04 8.23
C PHE A 391 3.29 1.08 9.09
N PHE A 392 2.77 2.30 9.21
CA PHE A 392 3.27 3.24 10.21
C PHE A 392 3.20 2.66 11.65
N ASN A 393 2.11 1.97 11.99
CA ASN A 393 1.92 1.42 13.34
C ASN A 393 2.81 0.20 13.60
N ASP A 394 3.01 -0.63 12.58
CA ASP A 394 3.72 -1.91 12.71
C ASP A 394 5.24 -1.75 12.59
N THR A 395 5.71 -0.92 11.66
CA THR A 395 7.15 -0.69 11.42
C THR A 395 7.71 0.49 12.22
N GLY A 396 6.85 1.40 12.70
CA GLY A 396 7.24 2.71 13.23
C GLY A 396 7.75 3.71 12.19
N TYR A 397 7.86 3.31 10.91
CA TYR A 397 8.40 4.14 9.84
C TYR A 397 7.31 5.04 9.24
N THR A 398 7.55 6.35 9.21
CA THR A 398 6.55 7.35 8.78
C THR A 398 6.52 7.53 7.25
N VAL A 399 6.25 6.45 6.51
CA VAL A 399 6.29 6.37 5.03
C VAL A 399 5.85 7.65 4.32
N PHE A 400 4.61 8.11 4.56
CA PHE A 400 4.05 9.32 3.96
C PHE A 400 4.82 10.60 4.26
N TYR A 401 5.31 10.73 5.50
CA TYR A 401 6.08 11.89 5.95
C TYR A 401 7.44 11.91 5.25
N THR A 402 8.10 10.75 5.18
CA THR A 402 9.35 10.58 4.43
C THR A 402 9.14 10.86 2.94
N ALA A 403 8.09 10.32 2.32
CA ALA A 403 7.77 10.56 0.91
C ALA A 403 7.53 12.05 0.62
N ALA A 404 6.87 12.78 1.53
CA ALA A 404 6.69 14.22 1.42
C ALA A 404 8.00 15.00 1.56
N LYS A 405 8.91 14.60 2.46
CA LYS A 405 10.27 15.19 2.55
C LYS A 405 11.11 14.89 1.31
N ILE A 406 11.06 13.67 0.79
CA ILE A 406 11.72 13.26 -0.46
C ILE A 406 11.20 14.09 -1.65
N GLY A 407 9.88 14.31 -1.71
CA GLY A 407 9.27 15.19 -2.72
C GLY A 407 9.65 16.67 -2.60
N LEU A 408 10.25 17.10 -1.49
CA LEU A 408 10.87 18.43 -1.30
C LEU A 408 12.39 18.43 -1.57
N GLY A 409 12.97 17.30 -2.00
CA GLY A 409 14.40 17.16 -2.31
C GLY A 409 15.28 16.64 -1.17
N HIS A 410 14.70 16.15 -0.06
CA HIS A 410 15.48 15.38 0.93
C HIS A 410 15.90 14.02 0.34
N THR A 411 17.05 13.52 0.80
CA THR A 411 17.46 12.13 0.61
C THR A 411 16.96 11.24 1.76
N LEU A 412 16.91 9.93 1.55
CA LEU A 412 16.47 8.94 2.54
C LEU A 412 17.23 8.98 3.89
N PRO A 413 18.50 9.40 3.95
CA PRO A 413 19.19 9.68 5.22
C PRO A 413 18.80 10.98 5.95
N GLU A 414 18.16 11.98 5.31
CA GLU A 414 18.03 13.37 5.82
C GLU A 414 16.70 13.74 6.50
#